data_AF-A0AB34GZT4-F1
#
_entry.id   AF-A0AB34GZT4-F1
#
_cell.length_a   1.000
_cell.length_b   1.000
_cell.length_c   1.000
_cell.angle_alpha   90.00
_cell.angle_beta   90.00
_cell.angle_gamma   90.00
#
_symmetry.space_group_name_H-M   'P 1'
#
loop_
_entity.id
_entity.type
_entity.pdbx_description
1 polymer ?
#
loop_
_entity_poly.entity_id
_entity_poly.type
_entity_poly.pdbx_seq_one_letter_code
_entity_poly.pdbx_strand_id
1 'polypeptide(L)'
;MILVFSEFFRSSILFSDFRVGGFPSMSSDLDYLFLFGDWKLCAETGPVDRFQNLLWSRKTFVDHMKVYNHSYIYMPAFSMKTGTEPSLRVYYTLSDVGANQTVLFANPNFLRSIGKFWKSRGIHAKRLSTGLFLVSAALGLCEEVAIYGFWPFSVNMHEQPISHHYYDNVLPFSGFHAMPEEFLQLWYLHKIGALRMQLDPCEDTSLPPTS
;
A
#
# COMPACT_ATOMS: atom_id res chain seq x y z
N MET A 1 -4.52 -0.93 9.08
CA MET A 1 -4.27 -0.42 7.72
C MET A 1 -4.34 1.09 7.81
N ILE A 2 -3.23 1.77 7.62
CA ILE A 2 -3.07 3.22 7.75
C ILE A 2 -2.37 3.62 6.46
N LEU A 3 -3.02 4.41 5.59
CA LEU A 3 -2.42 4.90 4.34
C LEU A 3 -2.27 6.40 4.45
N VAL A 4 -1.06 6.94 4.28
CA VAL A 4 -0.64 8.32 4.58
C VAL A 4 -0.52 9.13 3.28
N PHE A 5 -1.00 10.38 3.19
CA PHE A 5 -0.91 11.22 1.97
C PHE A 5 -0.52 12.68 2.30
N SER A 6 0.17 13.42 1.41
CA SER A 6 0.35 14.89 1.46
C SER A 6 -0.11 15.56 0.14
N GLU A 7 -0.27 16.89 0.09
CA GLU A 7 -0.89 17.62 -1.05
C GLU A 7 0.09 18.16 -2.12
N PHE A 8 -0.49 18.37 -3.33
CA PHE A 8 0.00 18.89 -4.63
C PHE A 8 0.38 17.83 -5.67
N PHE A 9 0.28 18.16 -6.97
CA PHE A 9 -0.02 17.23 -8.09
C PHE A 9 1.14 17.05 -9.09
N ARG A 10 1.55 15.79 -9.35
CA ARG A 10 2.29 15.29 -10.54
C ARG A 10 2.61 13.78 -10.52
N SER A 11 3.10 13.18 -9.42
CA SER A 11 3.66 11.80 -9.39
C SER A 11 3.27 10.95 -8.18
N SER A 12 2.88 9.68 -8.40
CA SER A 12 2.61 8.72 -7.33
C SER A 12 3.61 7.58 -7.23
N ILE A 13 4.02 7.24 -6.00
CA ILE A 13 4.65 5.95 -5.68
C ILE A 13 3.70 5.12 -4.81
N LEU A 14 3.37 3.91 -5.29
CA LEU A 14 2.72 2.88 -4.48
C LEU A 14 3.76 1.89 -3.99
N PHE A 15 3.88 1.74 -2.68
CA PHE A 15 4.58 0.60 -2.08
C PHE A 15 3.57 -0.49 -1.76
N SER A 16 3.70 -1.59 -2.47
CA SER A 16 3.05 -2.85 -2.17
C SER A 16 4.00 -3.71 -1.33
N ASP A 17 3.46 -4.60 -0.51
CA ASP A 17 4.12 -5.30 0.59
C ASP A 17 5.27 -6.26 0.19
N PHE A 18 5.64 -6.36 -1.09
CA PHE A 18 6.58 -7.36 -1.60
C PHE A 18 7.95 -6.76 -1.87
N ARG A 19 9.02 -7.50 -1.55
CA ARG A 19 10.39 -7.04 -1.75
C ARG A 19 10.80 -7.20 -3.21
N VAL A 20 10.97 -6.10 -3.94
CA VAL A 20 11.97 -6.08 -5.02
C VAL A 20 12.70 -4.74 -5.06
N GLY A 21 14.01 -4.82 -4.81
CA GLY A 21 14.93 -3.70 -4.89
C GLY A 21 15.02 -2.79 -3.67
N GLY A 22 16.16 -2.11 -3.53
CA GLY A 22 16.31 -1.02 -2.57
C GLY A 22 15.24 0.05 -2.81
N PHE A 23 14.72 0.64 -1.73
CA PHE A 23 13.84 1.79 -1.85
C PHE A 23 14.65 2.92 -2.50
N PRO A 24 14.16 3.58 -3.57
CA PRO A 24 14.83 4.76 -4.07
C PRO A 24 14.94 5.77 -2.93
N SER A 25 15.98 6.61 -2.94
CA SER A 25 15.93 7.82 -2.13
C SER A 25 14.58 8.50 -2.42
N MET A 26 13.78 8.70 -1.38
CA MET A 26 12.44 9.24 -1.51
C MET A 26 12.60 10.61 -2.15
N SER A 27 12.35 10.71 -3.46
CA SER A 27 12.56 11.96 -4.19
C SER A 27 11.64 13.00 -3.56
N SER A 28 12.18 14.21 -3.38
CA SER A 28 11.41 15.39 -2.96
C SER A 28 10.27 15.73 -3.94
N ASP A 29 10.26 15.10 -5.12
CA ASP A 29 9.37 15.42 -6.23
C ASP A 29 8.13 14.49 -6.29
N LEU A 30 7.86 13.75 -5.21
CA LEU A 30 6.69 12.89 -5.09
C LEU A 30 5.53 13.62 -4.43
N ASP A 31 4.38 13.52 -5.08
CA ASP A 31 3.15 14.18 -4.70
C ASP A 31 2.29 13.29 -3.81
N TYR A 32 2.15 12.03 -4.20
CA TYR A 32 1.43 11.02 -3.41
C TYR A 32 2.29 9.80 -3.14
N LEU A 33 2.34 9.41 -1.86
CA LEU A 33 2.96 8.18 -1.43
C LEU A 33 1.89 7.25 -0.85
N PHE A 34 1.43 6.30 -1.66
CA PHE A 34 0.51 5.29 -1.18
C PHE A 34 1.31 4.17 -0.51
N LEU A 35 1.20 4.07 0.81
CA LEU A 35 1.91 3.05 1.59
C LEU A 35 0.96 1.92 1.98
N PHE A 36 1.13 0.74 1.40
CA PHE A 36 0.44 -0.47 1.86
C PHE A 36 1.35 -1.27 2.79
N GLY A 37 0.84 -1.65 3.96
CA GLY A 37 1.66 -2.25 5.01
C GLY A 37 2.53 -1.21 5.71
N ASP A 38 2.71 -1.36 7.02
CA ASP A 38 3.19 -0.28 7.88
C ASP A 38 4.74 -0.25 7.91
N TRP A 39 5.39 0.21 6.84
CA TRP A 39 6.84 0.01 6.60
C TRP A 39 7.80 0.56 7.67
N LYS A 40 7.51 1.71 8.27
CA LYS A 40 8.29 2.24 9.41
C LYS A 40 7.92 1.63 10.75
N LEU A 41 6.79 0.93 10.80
CA LEU A 41 6.23 0.37 12.00
C LEU A 41 6.56 -1.13 12.11
N CYS A 42 6.74 -1.85 11.00
CA CYS A 42 7.11 -3.27 10.97
C CYS A 42 8.62 -3.53 11.18
N ALA A 43 9.49 -2.54 10.98
CA ALA A 43 10.95 -2.72 11.14
C ALA A 43 11.40 -3.02 12.59
N GLU A 44 10.58 -2.70 13.59
CA GLU A 44 10.97 -2.82 15.01
C GLU A 44 10.15 -3.86 15.82
N THR A 45 8.97 -4.27 15.37
CA THR A 45 8.08 -5.17 16.16
C THR A 45 7.09 -5.94 15.28
N GLY A 46 7.04 -7.28 15.38
CA GLY A 46 6.24 -8.21 14.52
C GLY A 46 4.70 -8.12 14.58
N PRO A 47 3.95 -9.01 13.87
CA PRO A 47 2.56 -8.72 13.48
C PRO A 47 1.44 -9.39 14.33
N VAL A 48 0.25 -8.80 14.19
CA VAL A 48 -1.12 -9.26 14.54
C VAL A 48 -1.60 -9.16 16.00
N ASP A 49 -1.28 -8.10 16.74
CA ASP A 49 -2.24 -7.43 17.67
C ASP A 49 -1.68 -6.12 18.30
N ARG A 50 -0.77 -5.45 17.57
CA ARG A 50 0.09 -4.36 18.10
C ARG A 50 -0.62 -3.30 18.93
N PHE A 51 -1.85 -2.96 18.55
CA PHE A 51 -2.66 -1.93 19.22
C PHE A 51 -3.95 -2.48 19.82
N GLN A 52 -4.13 -3.81 19.86
CA GLN A 52 -5.26 -4.49 20.49
C GLN A 52 -6.61 -3.94 20.02
N ASN A 53 -6.75 -3.70 18.71
CA ASN A 53 -7.89 -3.04 18.08
C ASN A 53 -8.32 -1.70 18.72
N LEU A 54 -7.41 -1.00 19.41
CA LEU A 54 -7.67 0.21 20.18
C LEU A 54 -8.76 0.04 21.25
N LEU A 55 -8.90 -1.18 21.78
CA LEU A 55 -9.80 -1.49 22.89
C LEU A 55 -9.28 -0.95 24.23
N TRP A 56 -7.96 -0.80 24.35
CA TRP A 56 -7.27 -0.42 25.58
C TRP A 56 -6.50 0.90 25.39
N SER A 57 -5.27 0.97 25.90
CA SER A 57 -4.43 2.16 25.76
C SER A 57 -4.23 2.52 24.28
N ARG A 58 -4.63 3.74 23.94
CA ARG A 58 -4.48 4.32 22.60
C ARG A 58 -3.15 5.06 22.45
N LYS A 59 -2.40 5.23 23.54
CA LYS A 59 -1.18 6.06 23.59
C LYS A 59 -0.13 5.61 22.60
N THR A 60 0.20 4.32 22.58
CA THR A 60 1.22 3.75 21.70
C THR A 60 0.85 3.96 20.24
N PHE A 61 -0.42 3.77 19.88
CA PHE A 61 -0.93 4.07 18.54
C PHE A 61 -0.74 5.54 18.18
N VAL A 62 -1.21 6.45 19.03
CA VAL A 62 -1.11 7.90 18.79
C VAL A 62 0.35 8.36 18.67
N ASP A 63 1.24 7.86 19.53
CA ASP A 63 2.66 8.20 19.50
C ASP A 63 3.32 7.75 18.19
N HIS A 64 2.95 6.56 17.68
CA HIS A 64 3.39 6.09 16.37
C HIS A 64 2.76 6.84 15.19
N MET A 65 1.59 7.46 15.36
CA MET A 65 0.98 8.25 14.28
C MET A 65 1.66 9.60 14.05
N LYS A 66 2.39 10.13 15.04
CA LYS A 66 3.04 11.46 14.96
C LYS A 66 4.01 11.61 13.79
N VAL A 67 4.72 10.53 13.41
CA VAL A 67 5.64 10.52 12.25
C VAL A 67 4.92 10.85 10.94
N TYR A 68 3.62 10.56 10.85
CA TYR A 68 2.82 10.82 9.66
C TYR A 68 2.21 12.23 9.62
N ASN A 69 2.37 13.04 10.68
CA ASN A 69 1.98 14.45 10.79
C ASN A 69 0.74 14.88 9.96
N HIS A 70 0.87 15.84 9.04
CA HIS A 70 -0.22 16.28 8.17
C HIS A 70 -0.41 15.27 7.04
N SER A 71 -1.19 14.24 7.32
CA SER A 71 -1.51 13.24 6.32
C SER A 71 -2.93 12.72 6.37
N TYR A 72 -3.39 12.24 5.23
CA TYR A 72 -4.66 11.51 5.20
C TYR A 72 -4.45 10.07 5.67
N ILE A 73 -5.37 9.46 6.41
CA ILE A 73 -5.35 8.04 6.82
C ILE A 73 -6.52 7.31 6.18
N TYR A 74 -6.26 6.51 5.15
CA TYR A 74 -7.34 5.84 4.43
C TYR A 74 -7.69 4.46 5.00
N MET A 75 -8.94 4.32 5.47
CA MET A 75 -9.45 3.19 6.22
C MET A 75 -10.52 2.41 5.43
N PRO A 76 -10.47 1.07 5.39
CA PRO A 76 -11.41 0.24 4.64
C PRO A 76 -12.68 -0.06 5.45
N ALA A 77 -13.29 0.96 6.09
CA ALA A 77 -14.41 0.80 7.01
C ALA A 77 -15.58 0.01 6.40
N PHE A 78 -15.84 0.22 5.11
CA PHE A 78 -16.99 -0.38 4.42
C PHE A 78 -16.61 -1.48 3.43
N SER A 79 -15.38 -1.98 3.49
CA SER A 79 -14.91 -3.06 2.60
C SER A 79 -15.37 -4.44 3.09
N MET A 80 -15.42 -4.66 4.40
CA MET A 80 -15.90 -5.90 5.05
C MET A 80 -16.53 -5.55 6.39
N LYS A 81 -17.48 -6.38 6.86
CA LYS A 81 -18.17 -6.18 8.15
C LYS A 81 -17.20 -6.01 9.33
N THR A 82 -16.10 -6.75 9.33
CA THR A 82 -15.08 -6.71 10.38
C THR A 82 -14.20 -5.44 10.34
N GLY A 83 -14.27 -4.65 9.26
CA GLY A 83 -13.47 -3.44 9.08
C GLY A 83 -14.10 -2.17 9.68
N THR A 84 -15.42 -2.14 9.85
CA THR A 84 -16.14 -0.92 10.27
C THR A 84 -15.69 -0.44 11.64
N GLU A 85 -15.79 -1.30 12.64
CA GLU A 85 -15.55 -0.91 14.03
C GLU A 85 -14.08 -0.52 14.30
N PRO A 86 -13.05 -1.28 13.86
CA PRO A 86 -11.67 -0.84 13.97
C PRO A 86 -11.39 0.50 13.27
N SER A 87 -12.02 0.72 12.11
CA SER A 87 -11.84 1.96 11.35
C SER A 87 -12.42 3.18 12.07
N LEU A 88 -13.61 3.03 12.67
CA LEU A 88 -14.21 4.07 13.48
C LEU A 88 -13.40 4.34 14.76
N ARG A 89 -12.83 3.31 15.39
CA ARG A 89 -11.95 3.50 16.56
C ARG A 89 -10.71 4.32 16.22
N VAL A 90 -10.10 4.08 15.05
CA VAL A 90 -8.99 4.92 14.56
C VAL A 90 -9.43 6.37 14.37
N TYR A 91 -10.57 6.59 13.70
CA TYR A 91 -11.14 7.92 13.48
C TYR A 91 -11.35 8.68 14.80
N TYR A 92 -12.08 8.09 15.75
CA TYR A 92 -12.35 8.74 17.03
C TYR A 92 -11.06 8.95 17.84
N THR A 93 -10.15 7.97 17.84
CA THR A 93 -8.87 8.12 18.56
C THR A 93 -8.04 9.32 18.08
N LEU A 94 -7.93 9.51 16.76
CA LEU A 94 -7.17 10.64 16.21
C LEU A 94 -7.92 11.97 16.40
N SER A 95 -9.24 11.96 16.29
CA SER A 95 -10.08 13.13 16.57
C SER A 95 -9.99 13.58 18.03
N ASP A 96 -10.06 12.64 18.98
CA ASP A 96 -10.06 12.91 20.43
C ASP A 96 -8.75 13.59 20.89
N VAL A 97 -7.63 13.27 20.26
CA VAL A 97 -6.31 13.83 20.60
C VAL A 97 -5.92 15.06 19.76
N GLY A 98 -6.81 15.52 18.87
CA GLY A 98 -6.53 16.64 17.96
C GLY A 98 -5.35 16.35 17.03
N ALA A 99 -5.25 15.12 16.52
CA ALA A 99 -4.15 14.75 15.64
C ALA A 99 -4.25 15.48 14.29
N ASN A 100 -3.10 15.80 13.68
CA ASN A 100 -3.05 16.52 12.39
C ASN A 100 -3.47 15.65 11.19
N GLN A 101 -3.71 14.36 11.41
CA GLN A 101 -4.09 13.43 10.37
C GLN A 101 -5.59 13.47 10.06
N THR A 102 -5.94 13.42 8.77
CA THR A 102 -7.33 13.36 8.30
C THR A 102 -7.72 11.93 7.94
N VAL A 103 -8.59 11.30 8.71
CA VAL A 103 -9.03 9.93 8.39
C VAL A 103 -10.08 9.94 7.27
N LEU A 104 -9.84 9.15 6.22
CA LEU A 104 -10.73 8.95 5.08
C LEU A 104 -11.28 7.53 5.09
N PHE A 105 -12.54 7.35 4.71
CA PHE A 105 -13.14 6.04 4.57
C PHE A 105 -13.28 5.62 3.11
N ALA A 106 -12.99 4.35 2.84
CA ALA A 106 -13.11 3.81 1.51
C ALA A 106 -14.54 3.87 0.99
N ASN A 107 -14.74 4.52 -0.15
CA ASN A 107 -16.06 4.67 -0.74
C ASN A 107 -16.56 3.31 -1.27
N PRO A 108 -17.71 2.78 -0.78
CA PRO A 108 -18.23 1.48 -1.18
C PRO A 108 -18.66 1.43 -2.66
N ASN A 109 -19.01 2.57 -3.26
CA ASN A 109 -19.32 2.64 -4.69
C ASN A 109 -18.05 2.49 -5.52
N PHE A 110 -16.96 3.14 -5.10
CA PHE A 110 -15.66 2.99 -5.78
C PHE A 110 -15.16 1.55 -5.69
N LEU A 111 -15.20 0.93 -4.50
CA LEU A 111 -14.86 -0.48 -4.28
C LEU A 111 -15.62 -1.43 -5.22
N ARG A 112 -16.92 -1.20 -5.40
CA ARG A 112 -17.76 -2.00 -6.29
C ARG A 112 -17.42 -1.78 -7.76
N SER A 113 -17.19 -0.54 -8.18
CA SER A 113 -16.91 -0.19 -9.57
C SER A 113 -15.58 -0.77 -10.05
N ILE A 114 -14.50 -0.60 -9.28
CA ILE A 114 -13.19 -1.18 -9.62
C ILE A 114 -13.23 -2.71 -9.57
N GLY A 115 -14.00 -3.31 -8.64
CA GLY A 115 -14.19 -4.76 -8.58
C GLY A 115 -14.80 -5.30 -9.86
N LYS A 116 -15.83 -4.63 -10.41
CA LYS A 116 -16.42 -4.99 -11.71
C LYS A 116 -15.44 -4.76 -12.86
N PHE A 117 -14.73 -3.63 -12.87
CA PHE A 117 -13.74 -3.32 -13.90
C PHE A 117 -12.68 -4.41 -14.01
N TRP A 118 -12.01 -4.75 -12.91
CA TRP A 118 -10.96 -5.76 -12.91
C TRP A 118 -11.45 -7.17 -13.19
N LYS A 119 -12.67 -7.51 -12.72
CA LYS A 119 -13.30 -8.78 -13.09
C LYS A 119 -13.53 -8.90 -14.60
N SER A 120 -13.93 -7.81 -15.26
CA SER A 120 -14.08 -7.79 -16.72
C SER A 120 -12.74 -7.89 -17.47
N ARG A 121 -11.61 -7.66 -16.79
CA ARG A 121 -10.25 -7.78 -17.31
C ARG A 121 -9.59 -9.12 -16.95
N GLY A 122 -10.35 -10.10 -16.46
CA GLY A 122 -9.85 -11.45 -16.21
C GLY A 122 -9.26 -11.68 -14.82
N ILE A 123 -9.58 -10.82 -13.84
CA ILE A 123 -9.29 -11.11 -12.42
C ILE A 123 -10.47 -11.87 -11.79
N HIS A 124 -10.22 -13.10 -11.37
CA HIS A 124 -11.17 -14.05 -10.78
C HIS A 124 -11.02 -14.16 -9.25
N ALA A 125 -10.70 -13.05 -8.59
CA ALA A 125 -10.66 -12.96 -7.15
C ALA A 125 -12.05 -12.78 -6.53
N LYS A 126 -12.26 -13.24 -5.29
CA LYS A 126 -13.43 -12.84 -4.49
C LYS A 126 -13.38 -11.35 -4.14
N ARG A 127 -12.17 -10.83 -3.92
CA ARG A 127 -11.89 -9.43 -3.59
C ARG A 127 -10.53 -9.04 -4.15
N LEU A 128 -10.42 -7.80 -4.64
CA LEU A 128 -9.12 -7.25 -5.04
C LEU A 128 -8.22 -7.07 -3.82
N SER A 129 -6.91 -7.20 -4.00
CA SER A 129 -5.96 -6.80 -2.98
C SER A 129 -6.06 -5.30 -2.71
N THR A 130 -5.58 -4.89 -1.53
CA THR A 130 -5.43 -3.47 -1.23
C THR A 130 -4.43 -2.82 -2.18
N GLY A 131 -3.39 -3.53 -2.62
CA GLY A 131 -2.42 -3.00 -3.60
C GLY A 131 -3.11 -2.62 -4.91
N LEU A 132 -3.86 -3.53 -5.52
CA LEU A 132 -4.58 -3.24 -6.78
C LEU A 132 -5.67 -2.18 -6.60
N PHE A 133 -6.33 -2.16 -5.43
CA PHE A 133 -7.25 -1.09 -5.06
C PHE A 133 -6.57 0.29 -5.13
N LEU A 134 -5.38 0.42 -4.55
CA LEU A 134 -4.65 1.69 -4.52
C LEU A 134 -4.05 2.07 -5.87
N VAL A 135 -3.55 1.10 -6.65
CA VAL A 135 -3.16 1.38 -8.05
C VAL A 135 -4.35 1.96 -8.82
N SER A 136 -5.55 1.38 -8.64
CA SER A 136 -6.75 1.87 -9.33
C SER A 136 -7.12 3.30 -8.96
N ALA A 137 -6.93 3.66 -7.68
CA ALA A 137 -7.14 5.02 -7.22
C ALA A 137 -6.08 5.97 -7.78
N ALA A 138 -4.80 5.60 -7.71
CA ALA A 138 -3.69 6.40 -8.23
C ALA A 138 -3.82 6.66 -9.74
N LEU A 139 -4.17 5.64 -10.53
CA LEU A 139 -4.43 5.79 -11.98
C LEU A 139 -5.58 6.75 -12.31
N GLY A 140 -6.52 6.96 -11.37
CA GLY A 140 -7.62 7.91 -11.53
C GLY A 140 -7.32 9.32 -11.02
N LEU A 141 -6.24 9.49 -10.25
CA LEU A 141 -5.90 10.74 -9.55
C LEU A 141 -4.60 11.38 -10.04
N CYS A 142 -3.73 10.61 -10.67
CA CYS A 142 -2.36 11.01 -10.95
C CYS A 142 -2.03 10.86 -12.43
N GLU A 143 -1.18 11.76 -12.93
CA GLU A 143 -0.70 11.74 -14.30
C GLU A 143 0.31 10.62 -14.51
N GLU A 144 1.24 10.46 -13.56
CA GLU A 144 2.22 9.38 -13.56
C GLU A 144 2.09 8.51 -12.31
N VAL A 145 2.10 7.18 -12.52
CA VAL A 145 2.02 6.19 -11.46
C VAL A 145 3.21 5.24 -11.55
N ALA A 146 4.01 5.20 -10.50
CA ALA A 146 5.03 4.19 -10.30
C ALA A 146 4.63 3.26 -9.15
N ILE A 147 4.74 1.95 -9.38
CA ILE A 147 4.42 0.92 -8.39
C ILE A 147 5.70 0.15 -8.05
N TYR A 148 5.88 -0.12 -6.77
CA TYR A 148 7.03 -0.81 -6.20
C TYR A 148 6.51 -1.95 -5.34
N GLY A 149 7.27 -3.04 -5.33
CA GLY A 149 6.98 -4.13 -4.43
C GLY A 149 5.63 -4.81 -4.66
N PHE A 150 5.10 -4.78 -5.89
CA PHE A 150 3.98 -5.65 -6.27
C PHE A 150 4.54 -6.92 -6.89
N TRP A 151 4.83 -7.92 -6.06
CA TRP A 151 5.48 -9.16 -6.48
C TRP A 151 4.93 -10.37 -5.70
N PRO A 152 3.94 -11.09 -6.25
CA PRO A 152 3.21 -12.13 -5.51
C PRO A 152 3.88 -13.51 -5.56
N PHE A 153 5.18 -13.58 -5.82
CA PHE A 153 5.91 -14.83 -5.99
C PHE A 153 6.96 -15.02 -4.90
N SER A 154 7.27 -16.26 -4.55
CA SER A 154 8.23 -16.62 -3.49
C SER A 154 9.69 -16.62 -3.95
N VAL A 155 9.94 -16.31 -5.23
CA VAL A 155 11.27 -16.24 -5.83
C VAL A 155 11.39 -14.93 -6.58
N ASN A 156 12.58 -14.33 -6.60
CA ASN A 156 12.86 -13.14 -7.41
C ASN A 156 13.27 -13.50 -8.85
N MET A 157 13.57 -12.49 -9.65
CA MET A 157 14.04 -12.65 -11.04
C MET A 157 15.39 -13.37 -11.18
N HIS A 158 16.16 -13.49 -10.09
CA HIS A 158 17.42 -14.23 -10.03
C HIS A 158 17.26 -15.63 -9.42
N GLU A 159 16.03 -16.14 -9.35
CA GLU A 159 15.68 -17.46 -8.80
C GLU A 159 16.02 -17.63 -7.31
N GLN A 160 16.22 -16.53 -6.58
CA GLN A 160 16.49 -16.56 -5.16
C GLN A 160 15.18 -16.52 -4.37
N PRO A 161 15.03 -17.36 -3.32
CA PRO A 161 13.89 -17.29 -2.43
C PRO A 161 13.77 -15.91 -1.76
N ILE A 162 12.54 -15.40 -1.68
CA ILE A 162 12.22 -14.16 -0.99
C ILE A 162 11.03 -14.35 -0.06
N SER A 163 11.01 -13.56 1.01
CA SER A 163 9.89 -13.51 1.94
C SER A 163 8.64 -12.92 1.30
N HIS A 164 7.47 -13.31 1.81
CA HIS A 164 6.20 -12.75 1.36
C HIS A 164 6.10 -11.25 1.65
N HIS A 165 6.49 -10.79 2.83
CA HIS A 165 6.60 -9.37 3.11
C HIS A 165 8.07 -8.95 3.18
N TYR A 166 8.39 -7.67 2.99
CA TYR A 166 9.77 -7.19 3.19
C TYR A 166 10.19 -7.17 4.67
N TYR A 167 9.23 -7.22 5.61
CA TYR A 167 9.48 -7.23 7.06
C TYR A 167 9.22 -8.59 7.75
N ASP A 168 8.50 -9.51 7.12
CA ASP A 168 8.22 -10.84 7.66
C ASP A 168 7.89 -11.85 6.56
N ASN A 169 7.53 -13.09 6.91
CA ASN A 169 7.09 -14.12 5.97
C ASN A 169 5.69 -14.67 6.27
N VAL A 170 4.80 -13.83 6.80
CA VAL A 170 3.41 -14.20 7.09
C VAL A 170 2.61 -14.31 5.80
N LEU A 171 2.12 -15.50 5.48
CA LEU A 171 1.34 -15.73 4.27
C LEU A 171 -0.09 -15.16 4.39
N PRO A 172 -0.70 -14.73 3.27
CA PRO A 172 -2.04 -14.17 3.29
C PRO A 172 -3.06 -15.30 3.45
N PHE A 173 -4.25 -14.96 3.94
CA PHE A 173 -5.37 -15.90 3.94
C PHE A 173 -5.69 -16.33 2.51
N SER A 174 -5.63 -17.64 2.26
CA SER A 174 -5.87 -18.20 0.94
C SER A 174 -7.32 -17.99 0.47
N GLY A 175 -7.51 -17.86 -0.85
CA GLY A 175 -8.83 -17.87 -1.48
C GLY A 175 -9.62 -16.56 -1.44
N PHE A 176 -9.00 -15.43 -1.06
CA PHE A 176 -9.61 -14.09 -1.18
C PHE A 176 -9.15 -13.33 -2.42
N HIS A 177 -7.84 -13.31 -2.64
CA HIS A 177 -7.17 -12.54 -3.68
C HIS A 177 -6.62 -13.46 -4.77
N ALA A 178 -6.56 -12.96 -6.00
CA ALA A 178 -5.91 -13.63 -7.12
C ALA A 178 -4.63 -12.86 -7.49
N MET A 179 -3.72 -12.70 -6.53
CA MET A 179 -2.54 -11.82 -6.64
C MET A 179 -1.70 -12.05 -7.92
N PRO A 180 -1.47 -13.30 -8.39
CA PRO A 180 -0.79 -13.51 -9.67
C PRO A 180 -1.53 -12.92 -10.87
N GLU A 181 -2.87 -13.01 -10.91
CA GLU A 181 -3.68 -12.39 -11.97
C GLU A 181 -3.62 -10.86 -11.87
N GLU A 182 -3.65 -10.31 -10.65
CA GLU A 182 -3.49 -8.87 -10.42
C GLU A 182 -2.13 -8.39 -10.93
N PHE A 183 -1.05 -9.11 -10.62
CA PHE A 183 0.30 -8.82 -11.13
C PHE A 183 0.34 -8.82 -12.66
N LEU A 184 -0.24 -9.82 -13.31
CA LEU A 184 -0.27 -9.90 -14.78
C LEU A 184 -0.97 -8.68 -15.42
N GLN A 185 -2.05 -8.20 -14.80
CA GLN A 185 -2.72 -6.98 -15.28
C GLN A 185 -1.87 -5.73 -15.09
N LEU A 186 -1.23 -5.59 -13.93
CA LEU A 186 -0.30 -4.48 -13.67
C LEU A 186 0.92 -4.53 -14.60
N TRP A 187 1.40 -5.73 -14.93
CA TRP A 187 2.49 -5.94 -15.88
C TRP A 187 2.08 -5.53 -17.28
N TYR A 188 0.87 -5.89 -17.71
CA TYR A 188 0.34 -5.40 -18.98
C TYR A 188 0.29 -3.87 -19.03
N LEU A 189 -0.23 -3.22 -17.97
CA LEU A 189 -0.25 -1.75 -17.88
C LEU A 189 1.16 -1.14 -17.92
N HIS A 190 2.13 -1.81 -17.29
CA HIS A 190 3.53 -1.41 -17.38
C HIS A 190 4.07 -1.46 -18.81
N LYS A 191 3.82 -2.58 -19.51
CA LYS A 191 4.33 -2.79 -20.89
C LYS A 191 3.73 -1.82 -21.91
N ILE A 192 2.53 -1.31 -21.68
CA ILE A 192 1.91 -0.30 -22.56
C ILE A 192 2.20 1.15 -22.12
N GLY A 193 2.99 1.35 -21.06
CA GLY A 193 3.36 2.68 -20.57
C GLY A 193 2.28 3.41 -19.75
N ALA A 194 1.23 2.71 -19.30
CA ALA A 194 0.17 3.30 -18.48
C ALA A 194 0.57 3.47 -17.01
N LEU A 195 1.56 2.71 -16.54
CA LEU A 195 2.23 2.89 -15.25
C LEU A 195 3.68 2.39 -15.35
N ARG A 196 4.52 2.75 -14.39
CA ARG A 196 5.86 2.16 -14.23
C ARG A 196 5.84 1.14 -13.11
N MET A 197 6.35 -0.06 -13.34
CA MET A 197 6.53 -1.05 -12.29
C MET A 197 8.02 -1.28 -12.05
N GLN A 198 8.48 -1.03 -10.83
CA GLN A 198 9.85 -1.29 -10.41
C GLN A 198 9.95 -2.70 -9.86
N LEU A 199 10.66 -3.57 -10.58
CA LEU A 199 10.91 -4.96 -10.19
C LEU A 199 12.39 -5.23 -9.92
N ASP A 200 13.29 -4.31 -10.24
CA ASP A 200 14.73 -4.49 -10.02
C ASP A 200 15.22 -3.61 -8.88
N PRO A 201 16.39 -3.91 -8.29
CA PRO A 201 17.11 -2.95 -7.44
C PRO A 201 17.18 -1.57 -8.09
N CYS A 202 16.82 -0.53 -7.33
CA CYS A 202 17.11 0.82 -7.77
C CYS A 202 18.63 1.00 -7.85
N GLU A 203 19.11 1.59 -8.94
CA GLU A 203 20.53 1.92 -9.06
C GLU A 203 20.89 3.02 -8.06
N ASP A 204 21.90 2.76 -7.22
CA ASP A 204 22.51 3.81 -6.41
C ASP A 204 23.24 4.76 -7.36
N THR A 205 22.69 5.96 -7.57
CA THR A 205 23.27 6.99 -8.46
C THR A 205 24.53 7.65 -7.86
N SER A 206 25.28 6.93 -7.02
CA SER A 206 26.46 7.44 -6.29
C SER A 206 27.81 7.03 -6.90
N LEU A 207 27.85 6.32 -8.04
CA LEU A 207 29.10 6.01 -8.72
C LEU A 207 29.31 6.97 -9.92
N PRO A 208 30.39 7.78 -9.94
CA PRO A 208 30.72 8.56 -11.13
C PRO A 208 31.12 7.61 -12.27
N PRO A 209 30.93 8.02 -13.53
CA PRO A 209 31.32 7.20 -14.67
C PRO A 209 32.82 6.91 -14.58
N THR A 210 33.18 5.62 -14.56
CA THR A 210 34.57 5.21 -14.73
C THR A 210 35.00 5.58 -16.14
N SER A 211 35.96 6.50 -16.23
CA SER A 211 36.67 6.91 -17.44
C SER A 211 37.31 5.76 -18.20
#